data_AF-A0A7K6NL33-F1
#
_entry.id   AF-A0A7K6NL33-F1
#
_cell.length_a   1.000
_cell.length_b   1.000
_cell.length_c   1.000
_cell.angle_alpha   90.00
_cell.angle_beta   90.00
_cell.angle_gamma   90.00
#
_symmetry.space_group_name_H-M   'P 1'
#
loop_
_entity.id
_entity.type
_entity.pdbx_description
1 polymer ?
#
loop_
_entity_poly.entity_id
_entity_poly.type
_entity_poly.pdbx_seq_one_letter_code
_entity_poly.pdbx_strand_id
1 'polypeptide(L)'
;QLRTHPVEKKTHIVSHQHGMTVTKTLHEGEADPQCWNFSYSQDEVRGLLPEGASLLLLRVLARRWAVPPGLIFPAINTEGHLCTSSY
;
A
#
# COMPACT_ATOMS: atom_id res chain seq x y z
N GLN A 1 -4.21 -30.50 12.53
CA GLN A 1 -4.78 -29.42 13.37
C GLN A 1 -4.03 -28.14 13.03
N LEU A 2 -4.73 -27.07 12.62
CA LEU A 2 -4.10 -25.75 12.43
C LEU A 2 -3.86 -25.15 13.81
N ARG A 3 -2.60 -25.11 14.26
CA ARG A 3 -2.25 -24.37 15.47
C ARG A 3 -2.30 -22.89 15.13
N THR A 4 -3.17 -22.15 15.80
CA THR A 4 -3.28 -20.70 15.65
C THR A 4 -2.11 -20.08 16.40
N HIS A 5 -1.01 -19.83 15.70
CA HIS A 5 0.08 -19.03 16.23
C HIS A 5 -0.29 -17.55 16.12
N PRO A 6 0.06 -16.70 17.11
CA PRO A 6 -0.09 -15.27 16.96
C PRO A 6 0.75 -14.80 15.76
N VAL A 7 0.11 -14.08 14.84
CA VAL A 7 0.74 -13.51 13.65
C VAL A 7 0.78 -12.00 13.79
N GLU A 8 1.96 -11.44 13.84
CA GLU A 8 2.18 -9.99 13.74
C GLU A 8 2.69 -9.66 12.34
N LYS A 9 2.00 -8.73 11.67
CA LYS A 9 2.40 -8.20 10.37
C LYS A 9 2.52 -6.69 10.48
N LYS A 10 3.73 -6.17 10.23
CA LYS A 10 4.01 -4.73 10.28
C LYS A 10 4.64 -4.28 8.97
N THR A 11 4.04 -3.25 8.37
CA THR A 11 4.57 -2.58 7.19
C THR A 11 4.96 -1.15 7.57
N HIS A 12 6.21 -0.80 7.32
CA HIS A 12 6.76 0.53 7.55
C HIS A 12 7.09 1.16 6.20
N ILE A 13 6.54 2.34 5.94
CA ILE A 13 6.67 3.04 4.66
C ILE A 13 7.32 4.39 4.94
N VAL A 14 8.43 4.67 4.25
CA VAL A 14 9.19 5.92 4.39
C VAL A 14 9.31 6.57 3.02
N SER A 15 8.82 7.80 2.91
CA SER A 15 9.04 8.64 1.73
C SER A 15 10.25 9.54 1.95
N HIS A 16 11.07 9.71 0.91
CA HIS A 16 12.30 10.50 0.96
C HIS A 16 12.65 11.09 -0.41
N GLN A 17 13.68 11.93 -0.47
CA GLN A 17 14.09 12.64 -1.70
C GLN A 17 14.41 11.74 -2.91
N HIS A 18 14.73 10.45 -2.72
CA HIS A 18 15.01 9.53 -3.82
C HIS A 18 13.85 8.58 -4.17
N GLY A 19 12.68 8.75 -3.55
CA GLY A 19 11.53 7.85 -3.73
C GLY A 19 10.95 7.34 -2.40
N MET A 20 10.70 6.04 -2.31
CA MET A 20 10.04 5.42 -1.16
C MET A 20 10.67 4.06 -0.81
N THR A 21 10.84 3.80 0.49
CA THR A 21 11.24 2.49 1.00
C THR A 21 10.07 1.87 1.77
N VAL A 22 9.82 0.59 1.54
CA VAL A 22 8.81 -0.21 2.25
C VAL A 22 9.51 -1.38 2.93
N THR A 23 9.41 -1.45 4.25
CA THR A 23 9.90 -2.56 5.05
C THR A 23 8.70 -3.33 5.60
N LYS A 24 8.60 -4.61 5.27
CA LYS A 24 7.57 -5.51 5.78
C LYS A 24 8.20 -6.53 6.71
N THR A 25 7.58 -6.73 7.85
CA THR A 25 7.95 -7.74 8.84
C THR A 25 6.76 -8.64 9.13
N LEU A 26 7.01 -9.94 9.19
CA LEU A 26 6.06 -10.98 9.57
C LEU A 26 6.69 -11.81 10.67
N HIS A 27 6.02 -11.89 11.81
CA HIS A 27 6.43 -12.71 12.95
C HIS A 27 5.30 -13.69 13.28
N GLU A 28 5.61 -14.98 13.30
CA GLU A 28 4.63 -16.05 13.52
C GLU A 28 5.10 -16.97 14.64
N GLY A 29 4.44 -16.87 15.81
CA GLY A 29 4.80 -17.65 16.99
C GLY A 29 6.25 -17.40 17.44
N GLU A 30 7.02 -18.47 17.59
CA GLU A 30 8.44 -18.44 18.00
C GLU A 30 9.41 -18.55 16.81
N ALA A 31 8.91 -18.46 15.57
CA ALA A 31 9.75 -18.51 14.38
C ALA A 31 10.51 -17.19 14.19
N ASP A 32 11.70 -17.27 13.58
CA ASP A 32 12.47 -16.07 13.24
C ASP A 32 11.63 -15.10 12.37
N PRO A 33 11.61 -13.78 12.69
CA PRO A 33 10.87 -12.81 11.90
C PRO A 33 11.33 -12.76 10.45
N GLN A 34 10.38 -12.85 9.52
CA GLN A 34 10.65 -12.65 8.10
C GLN A 34 10.60 -11.15 7.78
N CYS A 35 11.62 -10.65 7.07
CA CYS A 35 11.72 -9.24 6.69
C CYS A 35 11.91 -9.11 5.18
N TRP A 36 11.14 -8.21 4.56
CA TRP A 36 11.29 -7.83 3.16
C TRP A 36 11.48 -6.32 3.06
N ASN A 37 12.37 -5.90 2.16
CA ASN A 37 12.62 -4.50 1.87
C ASN A 37 12.41 -4.25 0.39
N PHE A 38 11.61 -3.24 0.09
CA PHE A 38 11.32 -2.78 -1.26
C PHE A 38 11.73 -1.31 -1.37
N SER A 39 12.23 -0.93 -2.53
CA SER A 39 12.53 0.47 -2.84
C SER A 39 11.90 0.82 -4.17
N TYR A 40 11.26 1.98 -4.20
CA TYR A 40 10.62 2.53 -5.37
C TYR A 40 11.21 3.91 -5.66
N SER A 41 11.52 4.16 -6.93
CA SER A 41 11.93 5.47 -7.41
C SER A 41 10.80 6.49 -7.28
N GLN A 42 11.14 7.78 -7.39
CA GLN A 42 10.13 8.85 -7.40
C GLN A 42 9.12 8.70 -8.55
N ASP A 43 9.57 8.24 -9.72
CA ASP A 43 8.71 8.08 -10.88
C ASP A 43 7.69 6.95 -10.68
N GLU A 44 8.09 5.85 -10.02
CA GLU A 44 7.20 4.72 -9.71
C GLU A 44 6.12 5.08 -8.70
N VAL A 45 6.41 5.95 -7.73
CA VAL A 45 5.44 6.37 -6.69
C VAL A 45 4.66 7.63 -7.06
N ARG A 46 4.86 8.16 -8.27
CA ARG A 46 4.23 9.40 -8.69
C ARG A 46 2.71 9.25 -8.69
N GLY A 47 2.02 10.16 -7.99
CA GLY A 47 0.56 10.14 -7.89
C GLY A 47 0.00 9.12 -6.90
N LEU A 48 0.86 8.41 -6.16
CA LEU A 48 0.43 7.58 -5.05
C LEU A 48 -0.18 8.45 -3.95
N LEU A 49 -1.36 8.05 -3.49
CA LEU A 49 -2.08 8.69 -2.39
C LEU A 49 -2.33 7.65 -1.30
N PRO A 50 -2.39 8.06 -0.02
CA PRO A 50 -2.95 7.21 1.01
C PRO A 50 -4.36 6.75 0.61
N GLU A 51 -4.71 5.50 0.89
CA GLU A 51 -5.99 4.90 0.47
C GLU A 51 -7.21 5.78 0.86
N GLY A 52 -7.20 6.33 2.07
CA GLY A 52 -8.25 7.24 2.53
C GLY A 52 -8.37 8.53 1.70
N ALA A 53 -7.26 9.04 1.14
CA ALA A 53 -7.27 10.19 0.26
C ALA A 53 -7.81 9.85 -1.13
N SER A 54 -7.48 8.68 -1.68
CA SER A 54 -8.06 8.18 -2.94
C SER A 54 -9.58 8.04 -2.85
N LEU A 55 -10.08 7.46 -1.75
CA LEU A 55 -11.53 7.35 -1.48
C LEU A 55 -12.21 8.71 -1.34
N LEU A 56 -11.55 9.67 -0.66
CA LEU A 56 -12.08 11.03 -0.54
C LEU A 56 -12.16 11.73 -1.90
N LEU A 57 -11.12 11.62 -2.72
CA LEU A 57 -11.08 12.18 -4.07
C LEU A 57 -12.18 11.55 -4.94
N LEU A 58 -12.30 10.23 -4.92
CA LEU A 58 -13.38 9.51 -5.61
C LEU A 58 -14.76 10.03 -5.20
N ARG A 59 -15.00 10.21 -3.89
CA ARG A 59 -16.26 10.76 -3.38
C ARG A 59 -16.52 12.17 -3.91
N VAL A 60 -15.50 13.03 -3.97
CA VAL A 60 -15.64 14.38 -4.53
C VAL A 60 -15.97 14.33 -6.02
N LEU A 61 -15.30 13.49 -6.80
CA LEU A 61 -15.55 13.31 -8.23
C LEU A 61 -16.96 12.77 -8.49
N ALA A 62 -17.41 11.79 -7.70
CA ALA A 62 -18.76 11.23 -7.79
C ALA A 62 -19.83 12.28 -7.49
N ARG A 63 -19.65 13.09 -6.45
CA ARG A 63 -20.59 14.18 -6.12
C ARG A 63 -20.68 15.26 -7.20
N ARG A 64 -19.62 15.41 -8.01
CA ARG A 64 -19.55 16.38 -9.11
C ARG A 64 -19.94 15.78 -10.46
N TRP A 65 -20.32 14.50 -10.50
CA TRP A 65 -20.59 13.78 -11.76
C TRP A 65 -19.40 13.84 -12.73
N ALA A 66 -18.19 13.81 -12.18
CA ALA A 66 -16.94 14.05 -12.91
C ALA A 66 -15.95 12.89 -12.78
N VAL A 67 -16.43 11.67 -12.47
CA VAL A 67 -15.59 10.47 -12.41
C VAL A 67 -15.19 10.10 -13.85
N PRO A 68 -13.90 10.11 -14.20
CA PRO A 68 -13.47 9.68 -15.53
C PRO A 68 -13.75 8.19 -15.75
N PRO A 69 -14.12 7.77 -16.97
CA PRO A 69 -14.23 6.36 -17.30
C PRO A 69 -12.85 5.70 -17.18
N GLY A 70 -12.78 4.56 -16.49
CA GLY A 70 -11.53 3.83 -16.28
C GLY A 70 -10.55 4.51 -15.32
N LEU A 71 -11.04 5.29 -14.35
CA LEU A 71 -10.20 5.88 -13.32
C LEU A 71 -9.47 4.79 -12.50
N ILE A 72 -8.15 4.93 -12.43
CA ILE A 72 -7.27 4.02 -11.70
C ILE A 72 -6.40 4.84 -10.75
N PHE A 73 -6.27 4.38 -9.51
CA PHE A 73 -5.38 4.96 -8.52
C PHE A 73 -4.16 4.06 -8.30
N PRO A 74 -2.93 4.60 -8.24
CA PRO A 74 -1.82 3.88 -7.66
C PRO A 74 -2.13 3.53 -6.21
N ALA A 75 -1.76 2.34 -5.78
CA ALA A 75 -2.03 1.82 -4.44
C ALA A 75 -0.87 0.97 -3.93
N ILE A 76 -0.92 0.61 -2.66
CA ILE A 76 -0.02 -0.38 -2.04
C ILE A 76 -0.89 -1.55 -1.57
N ASN A 77 -0.58 -2.75 -2.05
CA ASN A 77 -1.32 -3.94 -1.64
C ASN A 77 -0.95 -4.37 -0.21
N THR A 78 -1.62 -5.41 0.30
CA THR A 78 -1.36 -5.96 1.63
C THR A 78 0.06 -6.52 1.77
N GLU A 79 0.76 -6.78 0.67
CA GLU A 79 2.12 -7.30 0.64
C GLU A 79 3.17 -6.18 0.69
N GLY A 80 2.75 -4.92 0.55
CA GLY A 80 3.64 -3.76 0.50
C GLY A 80 4.12 -3.43 -0.91
N HIS A 81 3.58 -4.09 -1.94
CA HIS A 81 3.94 -3.83 -3.33
C HIS A 81 3.08 -2.71 -3.94
N LEU A 82 3.70 -1.90 -4.80
CA LEU A 82 2.97 -0.99 -5.68
C LEU A 82 2.04 -1.78 -6.61
N CYS A 83 0.82 -1.30 -6.71
CA CYS A 83 -0.20 -1.83 -7.60
C CYS A 83 -1.16 -0.71 -8.01
N THR A 84 -2.29 -1.09 -8.59
CA THR A 84 -3.38 -0.19 -8.94
C THR A 84 -4.69 -0.63 -8.30
N SER A 85 -5.59 0.31 -8.09
CA SER A 85 -6.93 0.07 -7.59
C SER A 85 -7.96 0.87 -8.39
N SER A 86 -9.08 0.22 -8.68
CA SER A 86 -10.30 0.80 -9.25
C SER A 86 -11.45 0.58 -8.26
N TYR A 87 -12.38 1.50 -8.21
CA TYR A 87 -13.51 1.49 -7.27
C TYR A 87 -14.85 1.56 -7.99
#